data_AF-A0A327IZY1-F1
#
_entry.id   AF-A0A327IZY1-F1
#
_cell.length_a   1.000
_cell.length_b   1.000
_cell.length_c   1.000
_cell.angle_alpha   90.00
_cell.angle_beta   90.00
_cell.angle_gamma   90.00
#
_symmetry.space_group_name_H-M   'P 1'
#
loop_
_entity.id
_entity.type
_entity.pdbx_description
1 polymer ?
#
loop_
_entity_poly.entity_id
_entity_poly.type
_entity_poly.pdbx_seq_one_letter_code
_entity_poly.pdbx_strand_id
1 'polypeptide(L)'
;MATQSLSDITLSPSEVRDILNADNEEIISLCKRASIVPKRNRRGLTYFSYNDVKRLQEAKSMKSSLVRITPNAVVDRIMSSFSQMEEKISNNILDTLDKKLEEKMQGVEGMAAELIKVQTENEKLKNKIIELNRENVHMKMELEKFEKIGFGFYKKYEVKDYTI
;
A
#
# COMPACT_ATOMS: atom_id res chain seq x y z
N MET A 1 30.93 -66.93 3.51
CA MET A 1 29.85 -66.00 3.90
C MET A 1 29.32 -65.37 2.62
N ALA A 2 28.17 -65.83 2.14
CA ALA A 2 27.61 -65.39 0.86
C ALA A 2 26.72 -64.16 1.09
N THR A 3 27.06 -63.04 0.44
CA THR A 3 26.22 -61.85 0.35
C THR A 3 25.03 -62.13 -0.55
N GLN A 4 23.95 -62.64 0.03
CA GLN A 4 22.69 -62.85 -0.67
C GLN A 4 22.08 -61.49 -1.01
N SER A 5 21.82 -61.24 -2.29
CA SER A 5 21.28 -59.99 -2.78
C SER A 5 19.90 -59.75 -2.15
N LEU A 6 19.67 -58.57 -1.57
CA LEU A 6 18.38 -58.17 -0.98
C LEU A 6 17.20 -58.22 -1.98
N SER A 7 17.47 -58.36 -3.27
CA SER A 7 16.50 -58.52 -4.36
C SER A 7 15.83 -59.89 -4.44
N ASP A 8 16.39 -60.94 -3.80
CA ASP A 8 15.81 -62.29 -3.83
C ASP A 8 14.82 -62.57 -2.69
N ILE A 9 14.64 -61.62 -1.77
CA ILE A 9 13.69 -61.74 -0.66
C ILE A 9 12.28 -61.47 -1.19
N THR A 10 11.46 -62.52 -1.20
CA THR A 10 10.03 -62.45 -1.56
C THR A 10 9.18 -62.37 -0.30
N LEU A 11 8.27 -61.40 -0.26
CA LEU A 11 7.35 -61.15 0.84
C LEU A 11 5.96 -61.64 0.49
N SER A 12 5.30 -62.31 1.43
CA SER A 12 3.91 -62.72 1.35
C SER A 12 2.96 -61.53 1.57
N PRO A 13 1.71 -61.61 1.09
CA PRO A 13 0.71 -60.58 1.35
C PRO A 13 0.53 -60.25 2.84
N SER A 14 0.70 -61.23 3.74
CA SER A 14 0.61 -60.98 5.19
C SER A 14 1.72 -60.07 5.67
N GLU A 15 2.96 -60.35 5.29
CA GLU A 15 4.12 -59.55 5.67
C GLU A 15 4.03 -58.13 5.10
N VAL A 16 3.48 -57.97 3.88
CA VAL A 16 3.25 -56.65 3.28
C VAL A 16 2.21 -55.85 4.06
N ARG A 17 1.17 -56.50 4.62
CA ARG A 17 0.19 -55.83 5.52
C ARG A 17 0.85 -55.32 6.78
N ASP A 18 1.72 -56.12 7.38
CA ASP A 18 2.41 -55.76 8.61
C ASP A 18 3.41 -54.62 8.38
N ILE A 19 4.18 -54.67 7.28
CA ILE A 19 5.16 -53.64 6.91
C ILE A 19 4.48 -52.31 6.55
N LEU A 20 3.40 -52.34 5.76
CA LEU A 20 2.72 -51.13 5.31
C LEU A 20 1.62 -50.66 6.26
N ASN A 21 1.32 -51.41 7.32
CA ASN A 21 0.17 -51.23 8.21
C ASN A 21 -1.10 -50.90 7.40
N ALA A 22 -1.43 -51.77 6.45
CA ALA A 22 -2.49 -51.60 5.47
C ALA A 22 -3.34 -52.88 5.39
N ASP A 23 -4.65 -52.74 5.14
CA ASP A 23 -5.52 -53.88 4.90
C ASP A 23 -5.39 -54.40 3.45
N ASN A 24 -6.00 -55.56 3.17
CA ASN A 24 -5.92 -56.17 1.84
C ASN A 24 -6.50 -55.26 0.74
N GLU A 25 -7.57 -54.53 1.04
CA GLU A 25 -8.19 -53.59 0.11
C GLU A 25 -7.29 -52.38 -0.18
N GLU A 26 -6.65 -51.81 0.85
CA GLU A 26 -5.69 -50.74 0.70
C GLU A 26 -4.48 -51.22 -0.09
N ILE A 27 -3.94 -52.41 0.17
CA ILE A 27 -2.84 -52.98 -0.62
C ILE A 27 -3.24 -53.13 -2.09
N ILE A 28 -4.43 -53.65 -2.39
CA ILE A 28 -4.93 -53.75 -3.78
C ILE A 28 -5.00 -52.37 -4.44
N SER A 29 -5.48 -51.36 -3.73
CA SER A 29 -5.54 -49.97 -4.22
C SER A 29 -4.15 -49.39 -4.48
N LEU A 30 -3.17 -49.69 -3.60
CA LEU A 30 -1.78 -49.27 -3.74
C LEU A 30 -1.13 -49.97 -4.94
N CYS A 31 -1.39 -51.25 -5.16
CA CYS A 31 -0.90 -52.00 -6.32
C CYS A 31 -1.41 -51.40 -7.63
N LYS A 32 -2.71 -51.08 -7.72
CA LYS A 32 -3.29 -50.41 -8.89
C LYS A 32 -2.63 -49.07 -9.17
N ARG A 33 -2.39 -48.28 -8.12
CA ARG A 33 -1.82 -46.93 -8.23
C ARG A 33 -0.33 -46.93 -8.57
N ALA A 34 0.44 -47.83 -7.97
CA ALA A 34 1.86 -47.99 -8.24
C ALA A 34 2.14 -48.80 -9.54
N SER A 35 1.08 -49.21 -10.26
CA SER A 35 1.17 -50.10 -11.43
C SER A 35 1.97 -51.38 -11.15
N ILE A 36 1.79 -51.95 -9.95
CA ILE A 36 2.44 -53.18 -9.50
C ILE A 36 1.50 -54.34 -9.72
N VAL A 37 1.97 -55.35 -10.44
CA VAL A 37 1.25 -56.61 -10.63
C VAL A 37 1.79 -57.64 -9.63
N PRO A 38 0.95 -58.15 -8.70
CA PRO A 38 1.39 -59.17 -7.74
C PRO A 38 1.86 -60.44 -8.47
N LYS A 39 3.03 -60.95 -8.10
CA LYS A 39 3.64 -62.11 -8.76
C LYS A 39 3.14 -63.40 -8.12
N ARG A 40 3.12 -64.50 -8.86
CA ARG A 40 2.73 -65.84 -8.36
C ARG A 40 3.89 -66.81 -8.49
N ASN A 41 4.13 -67.60 -7.44
CA ASN A 41 5.16 -68.63 -7.46
C ASN A 41 4.64 -69.93 -8.12
N ARG A 42 5.51 -70.94 -8.27
CA ARG A 42 5.16 -72.26 -8.84
C ARG A 42 4.03 -73.00 -8.08
N ARG A 43 3.72 -72.58 -6.85
CA ARG A 43 2.64 -73.10 -6.00
C ARG A 43 1.35 -72.29 -6.11
N GLY A 44 1.29 -71.27 -6.97
CA GLY A 44 0.13 -70.40 -7.15
C GLY A 44 -0.04 -69.34 -6.06
N LEU A 45 0.89 -69.22 -5.11
CA LEU A 45 0.82 -68.23 -4.03
C LEU A 45 1.37 -66.88 -4.50
N THR A 46 0.68 -65.81 -4.13
CA THR A 46 1.09 -64.43 -4.42
C THR A 46 2.28 -64.02 -3.58
N TYR A 47 3.23 -63.28 -4.16
CA TYR A 47 4.36 -62.69 -3.48
C TYR A 47 4.74 -61.32 -4.07
N PHE A 48 5.45 -60.54 -3.27
CA PHE A 48 5.97 -59.21 -3.60
C PHE A 48 7.48 -59.19 -3.45
N SER A 49 8.18 -58.49 -4.34
CA SER A 49 9.61 -58.22 -4.12
C SER A 49 9.80 -57.03 -3.18
N TYR A 50 10.99 -56.91 -2.59
CA TYR A 50 11.36 -55.74 -1.79
C TYR A 50 11.12 -54.41 -2.54
N ASN A 51 11.43 -54.35 -3.84
CA ASN A 51 11.19 -53.17 -4.66
C ASN A 51 9.70 -52.85 -4.85
N ASP A 52 8.84 -53.88 -4.91
CA ASP A 52 7.39 -53.68 -5.00
C ASP A 52 6.88 -53.04 -3.70
N VAL A 53 7.31 -53.54 -2.54
CA VAL A 53 6.91 -53.00 -1.23
C VAL A 53 7.40 -51.56 -1.04
N LYS A 54 8.62 -51.24 -1.46
CA LYS A 54 9.14 -49.87 -1.44
C LYS A 54 8.29 -48.91 -2.26
N ARG A 55 7.90 -49.30 -3.47
CA ARG A 55 7.00 -48.49 -4.33
C ARG A 55 5.59 -48.36 -3.74
N LEU A 56 5.07 -49.39 -3.09
CA LEU A 56 3.80 -49.33 -2.37
C LEU A 56 3.88 -48.35 -1.19
N GLN A 57 5.01 -48.31 -0.48
CA GLN A 57 5.28 -47.36 0.61
C GLN A 57 5.33 -45.92 0.09
N GLU A 58 6.06 -45.67 -1.01
CA GLU A 58 6.11 -44.36 -1.67
C GLU A 58 4.71 -43.90 -2.10
N ALA A 59 3.92 -44.79 -2.71
CA ALA A 59 2.54 -44.51 -3.08
C ALA A 59 1.68 -44.17 -1.86
N LYS A 60 1.83 -44.90 -0.74
CA LYS A 60 1.10 -44.63 0.51
C LYS A 60 1.43 -43.24 1.05
N SER A 61 2.69 -42.85 1.11
CA SER A 61 3.13 -41.52 1.54
C SER A 61 2.62 -40.38 0.63
N MET A 62 2.48 -40.61 -0.67
CA MET A 62 1.87 -39.61 -1.57
C MET A 62 0.38 -39.37 -1.29
N LYS A 63 -0.34 -40.36 -0.73
CA LYS A 63 -1.77 -40.21 -0.33
C LYS A 63 -1.92 -39.24 0.85
N SER A 64 -0.97 -39.20 1.78
CA SER A 64 -1.04 -38.29 2.94
C SER A 64 -0.66 -36.85 2.61
N SER A 65 0.12 -36.63 1.53
CA SER A 65 0.54 -35.28 1.12
C SER A 65 -0.52 -34.52 0.33
N LEU A 66 -1.57 -35.20 -0.14
CA LEU A 66 -2.76 -34.56 -0.69
C LEU A 66 -3.68 -34.16 0.46
N VAL A 67 -3.38 -33.03 1.09
CA VAL A 67 -4.34 -32.39 2.00
C VAL A 67 -5.64 -32.22 1.25
N ARG A 68 -6.69 -32.90 1.71
CA ARG A 68 -8.05 -32.77 1.18
C ARG A 68 -8.50 -31.34 1.48
N ILE A 69 -8.25 -30.44 0.55
CA ILE A 69 -8.74 -29.06 0.63
C ILE A 69 -10.26 -29.16 0.61
N THR A 70 -10.88 -28.93 1.74
CA THR A 70 -12.33 -28.82 1.83
C THR A 70 -12.75 -27.52 1.17
N PRO A 71 -13.90 -27.47 0.46
CA PRO A 71 -14.42 -26.22 -0.11
C PRO A 71 -14.45 -25.07 0.90
N ASN A 72 -14.77 -25.36 2.17
CA ASN A 72 -14.76 -24.36 3.25
C ASN A 72 -13.38 -23.74 3.48
N ALA A 73 -12.29 -24.52 3.43
CA ALA A 73 -10.94 -23.99 3.62
C ALA A 73 -10.51 -23.06 2.48
N VAL A 74 -11.06 -23.23 1.27
CA VAL A 74 -10.85 -22.30 0.15
C VAL A 74 -11.62 -21.01 0.39
N VAL A 75 -12.89 -21.12 0.82
CA VAL A 75 -13.73 -19.96 1.15
C VAL A 75 -13.09 -19.12 2.26
N ASP A 76 -12.60 -19.74 3.33
CA ASP A 76 -11.95 -19.03 4.45
C ASP A 76 -10.69 -18.26 3.99
N ARG A 77 -9.89 -18.86 3.10
CA ARG A 77 -8.72 -18.18 2.51
C ARG A 77 -9.12 -17.00 1.64
N ILE A 78 -10.16 -17.16 0.82
CA ILE A 78 -10.69 -16.08 -0.02
C ILE A 78 -11.22 -14.94 0.86
N MET A 79 -11.99 -15.26 1.90
CA MET A 79 -12.52 -14.26 2.83
C MET A 79 -11.41 -13.52 3.56
N SER A 80 -10.40 -14.24 4.08
CA SER A 80 -9.25 -13.59 4.72
C SER A 80 -8.47 -12.68 3.76
N SER A 81 -8.38 -13.06 2.49
CA SER A 81 -7.72 -12.25 1.46
C SER A 81 -8.53 -11.00 1.12
N PHE A 82 -9.86 -11.11 1.07
CA PHE A 82 -10.74 -9.97 0.90
C PHE A 82 -10.69 -9.02 2.08
N SER A 83 -10.71 -9.50 3.32
CA SER A 83 -10.57 -8.65 4.51
C SER A 83 -9.24 -7.89 4.53
N GLN A 84 -8.14 -8.56 4.19
CA GLN A 84 -6.83 -7.89 4.08
C GLN A 84 -6.80 -6.86 2.94
N MET A 85 -7.48 -7.15 1.83
CA MET A 85 -7.58 -6.22 0.71
C MET A 85 -8.43 -5.01 1.07
N GLU A 86 -9.55 -5.20 1.76
CA GLU A 86 -10.42 -4.15 2.28
C GLU A 86 -9.65 -3.21 3.21
N GLU A 87 -8.92 -3.78 4.17
CA GLU A 87 -8.08 -3.00 5.10
C GLU A 87 -7.01 -2.19 4.36
N LYS A 88 -6.30 -2.81 3.40
CA LYS A 88 -5.29 -2.12 2.59
C LYS A 88 -5.90 -1.01 1.74
N ILE A 89 -7.06 -1.24 1.12
CA ILE A 89 -7.73 -0.22 0.31
C ILE A 89 -8.16 0.94 1.21
N SER A 90 -8.76 0.64 2.37
CA SER A 90 -9.21 1.65 3.32
C SER A 90 -8.05 2.53 3.78
N ASN A 91 -6.94 1.92 4.22
CA ASN A 91 -5.76 2.65 4.68
C ASN A 91 -5.12 3.48 3.55
N ASN A 92 -4.98 2.92 2.33
CA ASN A 92 -4.44 3.69 1.20
C ASN A 92 -5.33 4.88 0.83
N ILE A 93 -6.66 4.74 0.92
CA ILE A 93 -7.60 5.84 0.67
C ILE A 93 -7.42 6.92 1.73
N LEU A 94 -7.36 6.55 3.01
CA LEU A 94 -7.12 7.48 4.10
C LEU A 94 -5.81 8.24 3.92
N ASP A 95 -4.70 7.54 3.71
CA ASP A 95 -3.38 8.15 3.49
C ASP A 95 -3.37 9.11 2.29
N THR A 96 -4.04 8.73 1.20
CA THR A 96 -4.14 9.57 0.00
C THR A 96 -4.96 10.83 0.25
N LEU A 97 -6.04 10.72 1.04
CA LEU A 97 -6.90 11.84 1.39
C LEU A 97 -6.18 12.79 2.35
N ASP A 98 -5.51 12.27 3.37
CA ASP A 98 -4.74 13.06 4.33
C ASP A 98 -3.65 13.87 3.61
N LYS A 99 -2.87 13.21 2.74
CA LYS A 99 -1.85 13.89 1.94
C LYS A 99 -2.43 15.00 1.06
N LYS A 100 -3.53 14.73 0.35
CA LYS A 100 -4.18 15.74 -0.50
C LYS A 100 -4.76 16.90 0.30
N LEU A 101 -5.23 16.64 1.52
CA LEU A 101 -5.74 17.66 2.43
C LEU A 101 -4.59 18.54 2.93
N GLU A 102 -3.47 17.95 3.34
CA GLU A 102 -2.27 18.68 3.74
C GLU A 102 -1.74 19.59 2.62
N GLU A 103 -1.62 19.08 1.39
CA GLU A 103 -1.20 19.87 0.22
C GLU A 103 -2.11 21.09 -0.03
N LYS A 104 -3.44 20.88 0.07
CA LYS A 104 -4.42 21.97 -0.07
C LYS A 104 -4.33 22.97 1.06
N MET A 105 -4.16 22.51 2.30
CA MET A 105 -4.01 23.38 3.47
C MET A 105 -2.76 24.25 3.35
N GLN A 106 -1.62 23.69 2.95
CA GLN A 106 -0.40 24.46 2.68
C GLN A 106 -0.60 25.50 1.57
N GLY A 107 -1.34 25.15 0.52
CA GLY A 107 -1.71 26.11 -0.54
C GLY A 107 -2.55 27.27 0.00
N VAL A 108 -3.52 27.00 0.87
CA VAL A 108 -4.36 28.02 1.52
C VAL A 108 -3.52 28.90 2.46
N GLU A 109 -2.61 28.33 3.24
CA GLU A 109 -1.68 29.08 4.09
C GLU A 109 -0.78 30.01 3.28
N GLY A 110 -0.25 29.53 2.15
CA GLY A 110 0.54 30.36 1.22
C GLY A 110 -0.26 31.55 0.67
N MET A 111 -1.51 31.31 0.24
CA MET A 111 -2.40 32.38 -0.22
C MET A 111 -2.71 33.39 0.89
N ALA A 112 -2.95 32.93 2.11
CA ALA A 112 -3.20 33.81 3.26
C ALA A 112 -1.99 34.70 3.57
N ALA A 113 -0.78 34.14 3.51
CA ALA A 113 0.46 34.91 3.71
C ALA A 113 0.64 36.00 2.64
N GLU A 114 0.38 35.68 1.37
CA GLU A 114 0.43 36.66 0.29
C GLU A 114 -0.64 37.75 0.44
N LEU A 115 -1.85 37.38 0.87
CA LEU A 115 -2.93 38.34 1.15
C LEU A 115 -2.55 39.31 2.29
N ILE A 116 -1.95 38.81 3.38
CA ILE A 116 -1.45 39.64 4.48
C ILE A 116 -0.39 40.64 3.97
N LYS A 117 0.52 40.18 3.11
CA LYS A 117 1.53 41.05 2.51
C LYS A 117 0.90 42.16 1.68
N VAL A 118 -0.02 41.81 0.77
CA VAL A 118 -0.74 42.80 -0.06
C VAL A 118 -1.54 43.77 0.80
N GLN A 119 -2.21 43.27 1.85
CA GLN A 119 -2.98 44.12 2.76
C GLN A 119 -2.07 45.09 3.53
N THR A 120 -0.90 44.64 3.97
CA THR A 120 0.10 45.50 4.62
C THR A 120 0.63 46.57 3.67
N GLU A 121 0.94 46.21 2.42
CA GLU A 121 1.37 47.18 1.40
C GLU A 121 0.25 48.19 1.07
N ASN A 122 -1.00 47.74 1.00
CA ASN A 122 -2.15 48.60 0.77
C ASN A 122 -2.32 49.64 1.89
N GLU A 123 -2.20 49.23 3.16
CA GLU A 123 -2.24 50.16 4.29
C GLU A 123 -1.08 51.18 4.26
N LYS A 124 0.13 50.75 3.87
CA LYS A 124 1.25 51.68 3.67
C LYS A 124 0.95 52.71 2.58
N LEU A 125 0.40 52.28 1.44
CA LEU A 125 0.02 53.18 0.35
C LEU A 125 -1.06 54.16 0.76
N LYS A 126 -2.10 53.71 1.49
CA LYS A 126 -3.14 54.59 2.04
C LYS A 126 -2.53 55.68 2.94
N ASN A 127 -1.63 55.31 3.83
CA ASN A 127 -0.93 56.26 4.69
C ASN A 127 -0.11 57.27 3.87
N LYS A 128 0.59 56.81 2.82
CA LYS A 128 1.36 57.72 1.96
C LYS A 128 0.47 58.69 1.17
N ILE A 129 -0.70 58.24 0.73
CA ILE A 129 -1.70 59.12 0.08
C ILE A 129 -2.15 60.21 1.06
N ILE A 130 -2.44 59.86 2.31
CA ILE A 130 -2.86 60.83 3.33
C ILE A 130 -1.75 61.87 3.58
N GLU A 131 -0.51 61.42 3.73
CA GLU A 131 0.66 62.28 3.92
C GLU A 131 0.86 63.25 2.74
N LEU A 132 0.92 62.72 1.52
CA LEU A 132 1.10 63.53 0.30
C LEU A 132 -0.05 64.52 0.10
N ASN A 133 -1.28 64.15 0.47
CA ASN A 133 -2.41 65.06 0.35
C ASN A 133 -2.30 66.23 1.34
N ARG A 134 -1.83 65.98 2.57
CA ARG A 134 -1.54 67.05 3.54
C ARG A 134 -0.45 67.99 3.03
N GLU A 135 0.64 67.45 2.51
CA GLU A 135 1.72 68.24 1.91
C GLU A 135 1.23 69.06 0.72
N ASN A 136 0.40 68.46 -0.15
CA ASN A 136 -0.17 69.15 -1.31
C ASN A 136 -1.05 70.33 -0.89
N VAL A 137 -1.91 70.15 0.11
CA VAL A 137 -2.71 71.24 0.68
C VAL A 137 -1.81 72.33 1.28
N HIS A 138 -0.79 71.95 2.05
CA HIS A 138 0.15 72.90 2.63
C HIS A 138 0.91 73.71 1.56
N MET A 139 1.41 73.04 0.52
CA MET A 139 2.09 73.69 -0.60
C MET A 139 1.17 74.63 -1.37
N LYS A 140 -0.10 74.26 -1.58
CA LYS A 140 -1.10 75.15 -2.18
C LYS A 140 -1.30 76.41 -1.34
N MET A 141 -1.44 76.26 -0.03
CA MET A 141 -1.55 77.41 0.89
C MET A 141 -0.30 78.30 0.87
N GLU A 142 0.92 77.73 0.77
CA GLU A 142 2.14 78.53 0.63
C GLU A 142 2.21 79.24 -0.73
N LEU A 143 1.76 78.61 -1.82
CA LEU A 143 1.72 79.22 -3.15
C LEU A 143 0.73 80.38 -3.24
N GLU A 144 -0.42 80.27 -2.57
CA GLU A 144 -1.42 81.35 -2.49
C GLU A 144 -0.86 82.64 -1.85
N LYS A 145 0.24 82.55 -1.11
CA LYS A 145 0.93 83.71 -0.56
C LYS A 145 1.67 84.53 -1.61
N PHE A 146 1.85 84.04 -2.83
CA PHE A 146 2.61 84.71 -3.87
C PHE A 146 1.69 85.29 -4.95
N GLU A 147 1.80 86.59 -5.19
CA GLU A 147 1.13 87.26 -6.31
C GLU A 147 2.14 87.69 -7.36
N LYS A 148 1.74 87.61 -8.63
CA LYS A 148 2.57 88.01 -9.76
C LYS A 148 2.53 89.53 -9.93
N ILE A 149 3.69 90.17 -9.98
CA ILE A 149 3.82 91.64 -10.12
C ILE A 149 4.35 92.10 -11.49
N GLY A 150 4.54 91.16 -12.44
CA GLY A 150 5.00 91.43 -13.82
C GLY A 150 6.46 91.03 -14.08
N PHE A 151 6.87 90.97 -15.36
CA PHE A 151 8.23 90.59 -15.82
C PHE A 151 8.82 89.30 -15.21
N GLY A 152 7.97 88.38 -14.73
CA GLY A 152 8.41 87.13 -14.08
C GLY A 152 8.67 87.24 -12.58
N PHE A 153 8.47 88.41 -11.97
CA PHE A 153 8.63 88.62 -10.53
C PHE A 153 7.35 88.29 -9.75
N TYR A 154 7.52 87.78 -8.53
CA TYR A 154 6.48 87.46 -7.57
C TYR A 154 6.73 88.17 -6.24
N LYS A 155 5.67 88.56 -5.53
CA LYS A 155 5.74 89.12 -4.18
C LYS A 155 5.03 88.18 -3.21
N LYS A 156 5.71 87.81 -2.11
CA LYS A 156 5.11 87.03 -1.02
C LYS A 156 4.37 87.97 -0.07
N TYR A 157 3.15 87.62 0.30
CA TYR A 157 2.38 88.27 1.37
C TYR A 157 2.39 87.38 2.61
N GLU A 158 2.56 87.99 3.77
CA GLU A 158 2.22 87.32 5.01
C GLU A 158 0.69 87.26 5.09
N VAL A 159 0.15 86.05 5.21
CA VAL A 159 -1.28 85.84 5.46
C VAL A 159 -1.57 86.58 6.77
N LYS A 160 -2.46 87.58 6.74
CA LYS A 160 -2.99 88.18 7.97
C LYS A 160 -3.68 87.06 8.74
N ASP A 161 -3.27 86.83 9.98
CA ASP A 161 -3.93 85.89 10.89
C ASP A 161 -5.45 86.16 10.88
N TYR A 162 -6.21 85.30 10.22
CA TYR A 162 -7.64 85.21 10.43
C TYR A 162 -7.85 84.26 11.60
N THR A 163 -7.69 84.81 12.81
CA THR A 163 -8.25 84.23 14.02
C THR A 163 -9.78 84.30 13.91
N ILE A 164 -10.43 83.15 13.77
CA ILE A 164 -11.82 82.92 14.23
C ILE A 164 -11.85 81.55 14.89
#